data_AF-A0AAV7BWT7-F1
#
_entry.id   AF-A0AAV7BWT7-F1
#
_cell.length_a   1.000
_cell.length_b   1.000
_cell.length_c   1.000
_cell.angle_alpha   90.00
_cell.angle_beta   90.00
_cell.angle_gamma   90.00
#
_symmetry.space_group_name_H-M   'P 1'
#
loop_
_entity.id
_entity.type
_entity.pdbx_description
1 polymer ?
#
loop_
_entity_poly.entity_id
_entity_poly.type
_entity_poly.pdbx_seq_one_letter_code
_entity_poly.pdbx_strand_id
1 'polypeptide(L)'
;MLLEFQATFNLHRDVLPWILTQGSPVSDTLEKSSRTLRLINIERNGQILYTWKGLEGFTSVGLYDPCARQNEMLYSFDNEVNIISASVNTEKTLLALSYCHPASETQFQPLSPGKFERDRKD
;
A
#
# COMPACT_ATOMS: atom_id res chain seq x y z
N MET A 1 -32.07 13.48 10.47
CA MET A 1 -31.42 13.08 9.20
C MET A 1 -30.25 12.19 9.58
N LEU A 2 -30.33 10.90 9.28
CA LEU A 2 -29.27 9.93 9.58
C LEU A 2 -28.44 9.76 8.31
N LEU A 3 -27.12 9.91 8.40
CA LEU A 3 -26.21 9.65 7.30
C LEU A 3 -25.88 8.16 7.31
N GLU A 4 -26.18 7.45 6.23
CA GLU A 4 -25.73 6.06 6.04
C GLU A 4 -24.34 6.06 5.39
N PHE A 5 -23.35 5.59 6.14
CA PHE A 5 -22.00 5.37 5.63
C PHE A 5 -21.88 3.91 5.16
N GLN A 6 -21.75 3.71 3.85
CA GLN A 6 -21.53 2.39 3.25
C GLN A 6 -20.15 2.32 2.62
N ALA A 7 -19.35 1.33 3.03
CA ALA A 7 -18.05 1.08 2.42
C ALA A 7 -18.24 0.54 0.98
N THR A 8 -17.78 1.32 0.00
CA THR A 8 -17.83 0.96 -1.43
C THR A 8 -16.71 0.00 -1.82
N PHE A 9 -15.67 -0.12 -0.99
CA PHE A 9 -14.50 -0.96 -1.22
C PHE A 9 -14.16 -1.79 0.03
N ASN A 10 -13.75 -3.02 -0.19
CA ASN A 10 -13.19 -3.92 0.81
C ASN A 10 -12.05 -4.73 0.18
N LEU A 11 -10.87 -4.60 0.77
CA LEU A 11 -9.63 -5.17 0.23
C LEU A 11 -9.71 -6.70 0.06
N HIS A 12 -10.26 -7.43 1.03
CA HIS A 12 -10.36 -8.90 0.94
C HIS A 12 -11.49 -9.35 0.00
N ARG A 13 -12.55 -8.57 -0.17
CA ARG A 13 -13.65 -8.92 -1.09
C ARG A 13 -13.30 -8.59 -2.54
N ASP A 14 -12.71 -7.41 -2.76
CA ASP A 14 -12.60 -6.81 -4.08
C ASP A 14 -11.23 -7.07 -4.74
N VAL A 15 -10.21 -7.43 -3.95
CA VAL A 15 -8.82 -7.62 -4.44
C VAL A 15 -8.32 -9.05 -4.24
N LEU A 16 -8.48 -9.62 -3.05
CA LEU A 16 -7.91 -10.94 -2.73
C LEU A 16 -8.29 -12.03 -3.75
N PRO A 17 -9.55 -12.18 -4.20
CA PRO A 17 -9.89 -13.22 -5.18
C PRO A 17 -9.10 -13.11 -6.48
N TRP A 18 -8.83 -11.89 -6.95
CA TRP A 18 -8.05 -11.67 -8.16
C TRP A 18 -6.59 -12.05 -7.96
N ILE A 19 -5.98 -11.71 -6.81
CA ILE A 19 -4.61 -12.12 -6.49
C ILE A 19 -4.47 -13.65 -6.54
N LEU A 20 -5.47 -14.37 -6.02
CA LEU A 20 -5.47 -15.84 -6.02
C LEU A 20 -5.54 -16.45 -7.42
N THR A 21 -6.16 -15.77 -8.38
CA THR A 21 -6.16 -16.20 -9.78
C THR A 21 -4.82 -15.98 -10.49
N GLN A 22 -3.95 -15.10 -9.98
CA GLN A 22 -2.63 -14.83 -10.57
C GLN A 22 -1.56 -15.83 -10.11
N GLY A 23 -1.82 -16.62 -9.05
CA GLY A 23 -0.86 -17.56 -8.47
C GLY A 23 -1.24 -19.04 -8.65
N SER A 24 -0.29 -19.94 -8.36
CA SER A 24 -0.56 -21.38 -8.27
C SER A 24 -1.46 -21.67 -7.04
N PRO A 25 -2.49 -22.55 -7.14
CA PRO A 25 -3.49 -22.81 -6.11
C PRO A 25 -2.95 -23.65 -4.94
N VAL A 26 -1.84 -23.24 -4.35
CA VAL A 26 -1.27 -23.85 -3.15
C VAL A 26 -1.80 -23.10 -1.94
N SER A 27 -2.34 -23.82 -0.95
CA SER A 27 -2.96 -23.27 0.26
C SER A 27 -2.07 -22.27 1.02
N ASP A 28 -0.76 -22.46 0.98
CA ASP A 28 0.21 -21.59 1.68
C ASP A 28 0.31 -20.20 1.03
N THR A 29 0.11 -20.10 -0.28
CA THR A 29 0.14 -18.83 -1.03
C THR A 29 -1.07 -17.96 -0.68
N LEU A 30 -2.23 -18.58 -0.44
CA LEU A 30 -3.48 -17.92 -0.05
C LEU A 30 -3.36 -17.24 1.31
N GLU A 31 -2.90 -17.97 2.32
CA GLU A 31 -2.72 -17.46 3.68
C GLU A 31 -1.69 -16.31 3.70
N LYS A 32 -0.57 -16.47 3.00
CA LYS A 32 0.47 -15.44 2.92
C LYS A 32 -0.03 -14.17 2.24
N SER A 33 -0.71 -14.31 1.11
CA SER A 33 -1.26 -13.16 0.36
C SER A 33 -2.31 -12.43 1.19
N SER A 34 -3.24 -13.15 1.82
CA SER A 34 -4.27 -12.56 2.69
C SER A 34 -3.67 -11.78 3.87
N ARG A 35 -2.66 -12.34 4.54
CA ARG A 35 -2.02 -11.69 5.71
C ARG A 35 -1.19 -10.48 5.35
N THR A 36 -0.66 -10.41 4.14
CA THR A 36 0.27 -9.37 3.70
C THR A 36 -0.39 -8.31 2.82
N LEU A 37 -1.62 -8.55 2.36
CA LEU A 37 -2.40 -7.61 1.57
C LEU A 37 -2.68 -6.34 2.40
N ARG A 38 -2.27 -5.18 1.86
CA ARG A 38 -2.40 -3.86 2.51
C ARG A 38 -2.77 -2.79 1.50
N LEU A 39 -3.60 -1.84 1.92
CA LEU A 39 -3.84 -0.60 1.20
C LEU A 39 -2.66 0.35 1.43
N ILE A 40 -2.16 1.00 0.38
CA ILE A 40 -0.98 1.89 0.47
C ILE A 40 -1.29 3.33 0.02
N ASN A 41 -2.30 3.53 -0.82
CA ASN A 41 -2.78 4.87 -1.19
C ASN A 41 -4.16 4.84 -1.88
N ILE A 42 -4.80 6.01 -1.96
CA ILE A 42 -5.93 6.28 -2.84
C ILE A 42 -5.54 7.48 -3.70
N GLU A 43 -5.53 7.30 -5.02
CA GLU A 43 -5.17 8.36 -5.96
C GLU A 43 -6.32 9.36 -6.14
N ARG A 44 -5.98 10.54 -6.70
CA ARG A 44 -6.94 11.62 -6.93
C ARG A 44 -8.16 11.21 -7.77
N ASN A 45 -7.99 10.26 -8.68
CA ASN A 45 -9.06 9.71 -9.52
C ASN A 45 -9.89 8.64 -8.82
N GLY A 46 -9.64 8.35 -7.53
CA GLY A 46 -10.33 7.35 -6.74
C GLY A 46 -9.81 5.92 -6.93
N GLN A 47 -8.79 5.71 -7.77
CA GLN A 47 -8.16 4.39 -7.89
C GLN A 47 -7.35 4.08 -6.63
N ILE A 48 -7.32 2.81 -6.28
CA ILE A 48 -6.80 2.35 -4.99
C ILE A 48 -5.53 1.56 -5.22
N LEU A 49 -4.43 1.98 -4.59
CA LEU A 49 -3.18 1.25 -4.60
C LEU A 49 -3.12 0.30 -3.40
N TYR A 50 -2.69 -0.93 -3.67
CA TYR A 50 -2.48 -1.96 -2.66
C TYR A 50 -1.18 -2.73 -2.92
N THR A 51 -0.70 -3.41 -1.89
CA THR A 51 0.49 -4.26 -1.95
C THR A 51 0.24 -5.60 -1.27
N TRP A 52 0.95 -6.64 -1.69
CA TRP A 52 0.98 -7.94 -1.05
C TRP A 52 2.34 -8.61 -1.28
N LYS A 53 2.69 -9.58 -0.42
CA LYS A 53 3.85 -10.44 -0.67
C LYS A 53 3.44 -11.55 -1.63
N GLY A 54 4.12 -11.59 -2.77
CA GLY A 54 3.97 -12.64 -3.77
C GLY A 54 4.71 -13.93 -3.40
N LEU A 55 4.82 -14.81 -4.39
CA LEU A 55 5.67 -16.00 -4.33
C LEU A 55 7.14 -15.60 -4.15
N GLU A 56 7.98 -16.52 -3.69
CA GLU A 56 9.45 -16.41 -3.76
C GLU A 56 10.11 -15.13 -3.18
N GLY A 57 9.41 -14.37 -2.33
CA GLY A 57 9.96 -13.16 -1.71
C GLY A 57 9.76 -11.89 -2.53
N PHE A 58 8.99 -11.93 -3.61
CA PHE A 58 8.60 -10.74 -4.36
C PHE A 58 7.58 -9.89 -3.58
N THR A 59 7.66 -8.57 -3.74
CA THR A 59 6.63 -7.64 -3.27
C THR A 59 5.90 -7.05 -4.45
N SER A 60 4.59 -7.23 -4.53
CA SER A 60 3.79 -6.74 -5.65
C SER A 60 2.99 -5.51 -5.26
N VAL A 61 2.77 -4.62 -6.24
CA VAL A 61 1.89 -3.46 -6.12
C VAL A 61 0.84 -3.55 -7.20
N GLY A 62 -0.42 -3.41 -6.79
CA GLY A 62 -1.57 -3.46 -7.66
C GLY A 62 -2.43 -2.22 -7.53
N LEU A 63 -3.27 -2.03 -8.55
CA LEU A 63 -4.22 -0.95 -8.67
C LEU A 63 -5.62 -1.54 -8.78
N TYR A 64 -6.56 -1.01 -8.03
CA TYR A 64 -7.97 -1.32 -8.15
C TYR A 64 -8.73 -0.09 -8.63
N ASP A 65 -9.54 -0.27 -9.68
CA ASP A 65 -10.49 0.72 -10.16
C ASP A 65 -11.89 0.41 -9.59
N PRO A 66 -12.41 1.22 -8.66
CA PRO A 66 -13.74 0.99 -8.08
C PRO A 66 -14.89 1.17 -9.09
N CYS A 67 -14.71 1.97 -10.13
CA CYS A 67 -15.72 2.20 -11.16
C CYS A 67 -15.83 1.00 -12.09
N ALA A 68 -14.70 0.48 -12.57
CA ALA A 68 -14.65 -0.68 -13.45
C ALA A 68 -14.72 -2.02 -12.69
N ARG A 69 -14.48 -2.01 -11.37
CA ARG A 69 -14.28 -3.18 -10.51
C ARG A 69 -13.18 -4.11 -11.02
N GLN A 70 -12.09 -3.53 -11.50
CA GLN A 70 -10.96 -4.25 -12.09
C GLN A 70 -9.68 -4.08 -11.28
N ASN A 71 -8.91 -5.16 -11.22
CA ASN A 71 -7.59 -5.19 -10.60
C ASN A 71 -6.52 -5.29 -11.69
N GLU A 72 -5.39 -4.63 -11.46
CA GLU A 72 -4.22 -4.65 -12.33
C GLU A 72 -2.95 -4.73 -11.51
N MET A 73 -1.97 -5.55 -11.93
CA MET A 73 -0.63 -5.56 -11.35
C MET A 73 0.19 -4.47 -12.02
N LEU A 74 0.73 -3.53 -11.24
CA LEU A 74 1.56 -2.44 -11.76
C LEU A 74 3.04 -2.76 -11.67
N TYR A 75 3.48 -3.19 -10.49
CA TYR A 75 4.90 -3.38 -10.18
C TYR A 75 5.14 -4.65 -9.40
N SER A 76 6.30 -5.25 -9.60
CA SER A 76 6.84 -6.30 -8.76
C SER A 76 8.27 -5.93 -8.39
N PHE A 77 8.60 -6.00 -7.11
CA PHE A 77 9.94 -5.83 -6.60
C PHE A 77 10.53 -7.20 -6.32
N ASP A 78 11.76 -7.42 -6.79
CA ASP A 78 12.49 -8.69 -6.66
C ASP A 78 12.90 -9.06 -5.23
N ASN A 79 12.59 -8.19 -4.27
CA ASN A 79 12.92 -8.34 -2.87
C ASN A 79 11.68 -8.10 -1.99
N GLU A 80 11.74 -8.60 -0.75
CA GLU A 80 10.75 -8.27 0.26
C GLU A 80 10.93 -6.82 0.72
N VAL A 81 9.99 -5.96 0.34
CA VAL A 81 9.97 -4.54 0.67
C VAL A 81 8.70 -4.25 1.47
N ASN A 82 8.84 -3.63 2.65
CA ASN A 82 7.67 -3.21 3.43
C ASN A 82 7.18 -1.84 2.93
N ILE A 83 6.39 -1.84 1.87
CA ILE A 83 5.81 -0.62 1.29
C ILE A 83 4.71 -0.09 2.20
N ILE A 84 4.83 1.18 2.60
CA ILE A 84 3.88 1.85 3.48
C ILE A 84 2.98 2.80 2.68
N SER A 85 3.55 3.46 1.68
CA SER A 85 2.79 4.34 0.79
C SER A 85 3.46 4.42 -0.58
N ALA A 86 2.66 4.62 -1.61
CA ALA A 86 3.13 4.88 -2.97
C ALA A 86 2.18 5.85 -3.66
N SER A 87 2.67 6.59 -4.65
CA SER A 87 1.82 7.37 -5.55
C SER A 87 2.21 7.14 -6.99
N VAL A 88 1.21 7.09 -7.87
CA VAL A 88 1.40 6.96 -9.32
C VAL A 88 0.71 8.09 -10.08
N ASN A 89 1.18 8.40 -11.27
CA ASN A 89 0.47 9.31 -12.18
C ASN A 89 -0.65 8.57 -12.94
N THR A 90 -1.37 9.29 -13.80
CA THR A 90 -2.43 8.73 -14.65
C THR A 90 -1.96 7.70 -15.68
N GLU A 91 -0.67 7.75 -16.04
CA GLU A 91 -0.01 6.77 -16.91
C GLU A 91 0.54 5.57 -16.11
N LYS A 92 0.23 5.51 -14.80
CA LYS A 92 0.64 4.49 -13.82
C LYS A 92 2.13 4.51 -13.48
N THR A 93 2.87 5.53 -13.87
CA THR A 93 4.28 5.74 -13.50
C THR A 93 4.41 6.11 -12.01
N LEU A 94 5.33 5.44 -11.30
CA LEU A 94 5.60 5.67 -9.88
C LEU A 94 6.20 7.06 -9.65
N LEU A 95 5.50 7.90 -8.88
CA LEU A 95 5.90 9.26 -8.53
C LEU A 95 6.64 9.32 -7.19
N ALA A 96 6.18 8.51 -6.23
CA ALA A 96 6.77 8.44 -4.89
C ALA A 96 6.57 7.05 -4.30
N LEU A 97 7.54 6.59 -3.50
CA LEU A 97 7.49 5.33 -2.78
C LEU A 97 8.09 5.51 -1.39
N SER A 98 7.33 5.16 -0.37
CA SER A 98 7.77 5.09 1.01
C SER A 98 7.77 3.64 1.46
N TYR A 99 8.91 3.16 1.93
CA TYR A 99 9.08 1.83 2.45
C TYR A 99 9.90 1.85 3.73
N CYS A 100 9.64 0.89 4.61
CA CYS A 100 10.50 0.64 5.76
C CYS A 100 11.44 -0.52 5.47
N HIS A 101 12.72 -0.33 5.75
CA HIS A 101 13.63 -1.45 5.93
C HIS A 101 13.36 -2.06 7.32
N PRO A 102 13.33 -3.39 7.47
CA PRO A 102 13.42 -3.98 8.81
C PRO A 102 14.73 -3.49 9.42
N ALA A 103 14.65 -2.59 10.40
CA ALA A 103 15.82 -1.94 10.96
C ALA A 103 16.73 -3.00 11.60
N SER A 104 18.02 -3.00 11.22
CA SER A 104 19.05 -3.25 12.22
C SER A 104 18.87 -2.17 13.27
N GLU A 105 18.40 -2.56 14.47
CA GLU A 105 18.16 -1.76 15.67
C GLU A 105 18.77 -0.35 15.62
N THR A 106 18.09 0.60 15.00
CA THR A 106 18.49 2.00 15.07
C THR A 106 17.45 2.68 15.93
N GLN A 107 17.87 3.03 17.14
CA GLN A 107 17.07 3.67 18.18
C GLN A 107 16.32 4.86 17.56
N PHE A 108 15.00 4.75 17.39
CA PHE A 108 14.18 5.88 16.97
C PHE A 108 14.27 6.94 18.08
N GLN A 109 15.06 7.99 17.86
CA GLN A 109 15.05 9.14 18.76
C GLN A 109 13.77 9.93 18.51
N PRO A 110 12.97 10.20 19.56
CA PRO A 110 11.81 11.06 19.43
C PRO A 110 12.24 12.42 18.90
N LEU A 111 11.51 12.96 17.92
CA LEU A 111 11.70 14.33 17.48
C LEU A 111 11.43 15.26 18.67
N SER A 112 12.47 15.95 19.14
CA SER A 112 12.31 16.98 20.17
C SER A 112 11.63 18.22 19.57
N PRO A 113 10.70 18.88 20.27
CA PRO A 113 10.15 20.15 19.83
C PRO A 113 11.27 21.15 19.55
N GLY A 114 11.28 21.73 18.35
CA GLY A 114 12.23 22.78 18.01
C GLY A 114 12.06 23.97 18.96
N LYS A 115 13.14 24.44 19.58
CA LYS A 115 13.12 25.67 20.37
C LYS A 115 12.94 26.85 19.41
N PHE A 116 11.74 27.40 19.37
CA PHE A 116 11.44 28.61 18.61
C PHE A 116 11.82 29.83 19.47
N GLU A 117 13.08 30.25 19.41
CA GLU A 117 13.51 31.52 20.01
C GLU A 117 13.14 32.65 19.05
N ARG A 118 12.19 33.49 19.45
CA ARG A 118 11.91 34.75 18.76
C ARG A 118 12.93 35.77 19.23
N ASP A 119 13.91 36.07 18.39
CA ASP A 119 14.75 37.25 18.56
C ASP A 119 13.86 38.49 18.48
N ARG A 120 13.49 39.05 19.64
CA ARG A 120 13.04 40.43 19.72
C ARG A 120 14.29 41.30 19.74
N LYS A 121 14.56 41.97 18.61
CA LYS A 121 15.39 43.18 18.63
C LYS A 121 14.52 44.32 19.13
N ASP A 122 14.86 44.83 20.32
CA ASP A 122 14.43 46.14 20.81
C ASP A 122 15.12 47.26 20.00
#